data_AF-A0A519Q067-F1
#
_entry.id   AF-A0A519Q067-F1
#
_cell.length_a   1.000
_cell.length_b   1.000
_cell.length_c   1.000
_cell.angle_alpha   90.00
_cell.angle_beta   90.00
_cell.angle_gamma   90.00
#
_symmetry.space_group_name_H-M   'P 1'
#
loop_
_entity.id
_entity.type
_entity.pdbx_description
1 polymer ?
#
loop_
_entity_poly.entity_id
_entity_poly.type
_entity_poly.pdbx_seq_one_letter_code
_entity_poly.pdbx_strand_id
1 'polypeptide(L)'
;SDDSGGRQLPLTKPLMLFAIGSAAAYVGAFTLILRSLRLIFRTLTQGDPFHPQNVRRLRQVGVILAVVTGGVWFFQGMAAARLAPGILDRQGPGELLTPAFSVLVVFVLAEVFREGARLRRESELTI
;
A
#
# COMPACT_ATOMS: atom_id res chain seq x y z
N SER A 1 -9.42 -22.87 -38.91
CA SER A 1 -8.51 -22.83 -37.75
C SER A 1 -8.85 -21.60 -36.93
N ASP A 2 -9.82 -21.73 -36.03
CA ASP A 2 -10.08 -20.73 -34.99
C ASP A 2 -10.80 -21.46 -33.84
N ASP A 3 -10.00 -22.13 -33.01
CA ASP A 3 -10.45 -22.70 -31.75
C ASP A 3 -9.80 -21.89 -30.63
N SER A 4 -10.19 -20.63 -30.55
CA SER A 4 -9.94 -19.77 -29.40
C SER A 4 -10.91 -20.22 -28.30
N GLY A 5 -10.58 -21.37 -27.68
CA GLY A 5 -11.23 -21.95 -26.51
C GLY A 5 -11.12 -21.05 -25.30
N GLY A 6 -11.84 -19.93 -25.34
CA GLY A 6 -12.07 -19.04 -24.21
C GLY A 6 -12.87 -19.82 -23.17
N ARG A 7 -12.17 -20.45 -22.22
CA ARG A 7 -12.76 -20.97 -20.99
C ARG A 7 -13.54 -19.82 -20.35
N GLN A 8 -14.84 -19.78 -20.60
CA GLN A 8 -15.76 -18.94 -19.84
C GLN A 8 -15.74 -19.49 -18.41
N LEU A 9 -14.88 -18.90 -17.59
CA LEU A 9 -14.88 -19.14 -16.16
C LEU A 9 -16.30 -18.83 -15.69
N PRO A 10 -17.03 -19.77 -15.09
CA PRO A 10 -18.33 -19.46 -14.52
C PRO A 10 -18.08 -18.43 -13.42
N LEU A 11 -18.37 -17.17 -13.71
CA LEU A 11 -18.29 -16.06 -12.77
C LEU A 11 -19.37 -16.29 -11.72
N THR A 12 -19.04 -17.11 -10.71
CA THR A 12 -19.92 -17.36 -9.58
C THR A 12 -20.17 -15.99 -8.92
N LYS A 13 -21.43 -15.56 -8.80
CA LYS A 13 -21.84 -14.28 -8.17
C LYS A 13 -21.00 -13.84 -6.95
N PRO A 14 -20.62 -14.71 -5.99
CA PRO A 14 -19.69 -14.37 -4.90
C PRO A 14 -18.33 -13.85 -5.35
N LEU A 15 -17.75 -14.39 -6.43
CA LEU A 15 -16.47 -13.93 -6.98
C LEU A 15 -16.58 -12.52 -7.56
N MET A 16 -17.70 -12.18 -8.23
CA MET A 16 -17.93 -10.83 -8.73
C MET A 16 -18.10 -9.82 -7.59
N LEU A 17 -18.90 -10.15 -6.57
CA LEU A 17 -19.05 -9.30 -5.38
C LEU A 17 -17.70 -9.07 -4.68
N PHE A 18 -16.91 -10.13 -4.55
CA PHE A 18 -15.58 -10.05 -3.99
C PHE A 18 -14.67 -9.15 -4.84
N ALA A 19 -14.63 -9.35 -6.17
CA ALA A 19 -13.80 -8.55 -7.08
C ALA A 19 -14.16 -7.06 -7.04
N ILE A 20 -15.45 -6.73 -7.05
CA ILE A 20 -15.94 -5.35 -6.93
C ILE A 20 -15.54 -4.76 -5.57
N GLY A 21 -15.71 -5.53 -4.48
CA GLY A 21 -15.31 -5.11 -3.14
C GLY A 21 -13.81 -4.84 -3.03
N SER A 22 -12.97 -5.71 -3.60
CA SER A 22 -11.52 -5.54 -3.65
C SER A 22 -11.12 -4.31 -4.48
N ALA A 23 -11.75 -4.09 -5.63
CA ALA A 23 -11.49 -2.92 -6.46
C ALA A 23 -11.84 -1.62 -5.73
N ALA A 24 -13.01 -1.58 -5.06
CA ALA A 24 -13.42 -0.43 -4.25
C ALA A 24 -12.46 -0.17 -3.08
N ALA A 25 -12.03 -1.23 -2.38
CA ALA A 25 -11.05 -1.13 -1.30
C ALA A 25 -9.69 -0.61 -1.79
N TYR A 26 -9.23 -1.07 -2.96
CA TYR A 26 -7.99 -0.59 -3.59
C TYR A 26 -8.06 0.90 -3.93
N VAL A 27 -9.14 1.35 -4.57
CA VAL A 27 -9.37 2.76 -4.90
C VAL A 27 -9.45 3.61 -3.63
N GLY A 28 -10.13 3.11 -2.59
CA GLY A 28 -10.19 3.77 -1.28
C GLY A 28 -8.81 3.94 -0.64
N ALA A 29 -8.02 2.87 -0.60
CA ALA A 29 -6.66 2.89 -0.07
C ALA A 29 -5.76 3.86 -0.85
N PHE A 30 -5.83 3.85 -2.18
CA PHE A 30 -5.09 4.76 -3.04
C PHE A 30 -5.45 6.22 -2.75
N THR A 31 -6.75 6.52 -2.62
CA THR A 31 -7.24 7.87 -2.30
C THR A 31 -6.75 8.34 -0.93
N LEU A 32 -6.70 7.45 0.07
CA LEU A 32 -6.16 7.76 1.40
C LEU A 32 -4.66 8.06 1.36
N ILE A 33 -3.88 7.33 0.57
CA ILE A 33 -2.46 7.61 0.34
C ILE A 33 -2.30 9.00 -0.28
N LEU A 34 -3.01 9.29 -1.38
CA LEU A 34 -2.93 10.59 -2.05
C LEU A 34 -3.33 11.75 -1.15
N ARG A 35 -4.39 11.58 -0.34
CA ARG A 35 -4.81 12.58 0.65
C ARG A 35 -3.71 12.82 1.68
N SER A 36 -3.07 11.77 2.17
CA SER A 36 -2.00 11.86 3.17
C SER A 36 -0.77 12.58 2.61
N LEU A 37 -0.36 12.23 1.39
CA LEU A 37 0.73 12.93 0.67
C LEU A 37 0.39 14.40 0.44
N ARG A 38 -0.81 14.72 -0.04
CA ARG A 38 -1.25 16.11 -0.27
C ARG A 38 -1.19 16.94 1.00
N LEU A 39 -1.58 16.37 2.13
CA LEU A 39 -1.51 17.04 3.43
C LEU A 39 -0.08 17.28 3.91
N ILE A 40 0.84 16.34 3.66
CA ILE A 40 2.28 16.51 3.93
C ILE A 40 2.86 17.62 3.05
N PHE A 41 2.57 17.62 1.75
CA PHE A 41 3.00 18.68 0.83
C PHE A 41 2.48 20.06 1.24
N ARG A 42 1.24 20.16 1.70
CA ARG A 42 0.66 21.43 2.17
C ARG A 42 1.38 22.00 3.39
N THR A 43 1.82 21.15 4.31
CA THR A 43 2.61 21.58 5.47
C THR A 43 4.06 21.90 5.12
N LEU A 44 4.61 21.22 4.09
CA LEU A 44 5.94 21.54 3.56
C LEU A 44 5.98 22.92 2.92
N THR A 45 4.96 23.28 2.13
CA THR A 45 4.85 24.63 1.55
C THR A 45 4.59 25.72 2.59
N GLN A 46 4.19 25.36 3.81
CA GLN A 46 4.03 26.26 4.96
C GLN A 46 5.31 26.39 5.81
N GLY A 47 6.39 25.68 5.45
CA GLY A 47 7.72 25.83 6.06
C GLY A 47 8.03 24.92 7.25
N ASP A 48 7.13 23.99 7.64
CA ASP A 48 7.40 23.03 8.73
C ASP A 48 7.28 21.56 8.29
N PRO A 49 8.34 21.01 7.63
CA PRO A 49 8.42 19.60 7.27
C PRO A 49 8.23 18.63 8.45
N PHE A 50 8.73 19.01 9.63
CA PHE A 50 8.89 18.11 10.79
C PHE A 50 7.71 18.16 11.76
N HIS A 51 6.57 18.68 11.33
CA HIS A 51 5.40 18.70 12.17
C HIS A 51 5.00 17.27 12.62
N PRO A 52 4.76 16.99 13.91
CA PRO A 52 4.48 15.64 14.42
C PRO A 52 3.29 14.93 13.73
N GLN A 53 2.36 15.71 13.18
CA GLN A 53 1.23 15.18 12.42
C GLN A 53 1.66 14.55 11.07
N ASN A 54 2.73 15.02 10.45
CA ASN A 54 3.24 14.48 9.18
C ASN A 54 3.86 13.11 9.36
N VAL A 55 4.56 12.88 10.47
CA VAL A 55 5.07 11.57 10.89
C VAL A 55 3.92 10.56 10.97
N ARG A 56 2.81 10.94 11.63
CA ARG A 56 1.63 10.08 11.76
C ARG A 56 0.99 9.77 10.41
N ARG A 57 0.93 10.74 9.49
CA ARG A 57 0.44 10.57 8.11
C ARG A 57 1.35 9.64 7.31
N LEU A 58 2.67 9.77 7.42
CA LEU A 58 3.62 8.93 6.70
C LEU A 58 3.57 7.47 7.19
N ARG A 59 3.44 7.27 8.51
CA ARG A 59 3.18 5.95 9.09
C ARG A 59 1.85 5.36 8.62
N GLN A 60 0.78 6.17 8.51
CA GLN A 60 -0.48 5.72 7.93
C GLN A 60 -0.32 5.28 6.48
N VAL A 61 0.43 6.03 5.65
CA VAL A 61 0.74 5.63 4.27
C VAL A 61 1.47 4.29 4.24
N GLY A 62 2.48 4.10 5.10
CA GLY A 62 3.22 2.83 5.20
C GLY A 62 2.32 1.65 5.56
N VAL A 63 1.41 1.82 6.54
CA VAL A 63 0.44 0.79 6.91
C VAL A 63 -0.53 0.49 5.77
N ILE A 64 -1.08 1.51 5.10
CA ILE A 64 -2.00 1.31 3.98
C ILE A 64 -1.28 0.56 2.85
N LEU A 65 -0.05 0.95 2.52
CA LEU A 65 0.75 0.28 1.50
C LEU A 65 1.00 -1.19 1.85
N ALA A 66 1.33 -1.49 3.12
CA ALA A 66 1.51 -2.86 3.61
C ALA A 66 0.23 -3.70 3.46
N VAL A 67 -0.91 -3.15 3.88
CA VAL A 67 -2.21 -3.83 3.79
C VAL A 67 -2.61 -4.08 2.33
N VAL A 68 -2.45 -3.09 1.44
CA VAL A 68 -2.77 -3.26 0.02
C VAL A 68 -1.86 -4.29 -0.63
N THR A 69 -0.55 -4.22 -0.37
CA THR A 69 0.43 -5.17 -0.91
C THR A 69 0.12 -6.60 -0.45
N GLY A 70 -0.04 -6.79 0.87
CA GLY A 70 -0.36 -8.09 1.45
C GLY A 70 -1.70 -8.61 0.98
N GLY A 71 -2.71 -7.74 0.85
CA GLY A 71 -4.04 -8.09 0.36
C GLY A 71 -4.03 -8.55 -1.10
N VAL A 72 -3.29 -7.86 -1.98
CA VAL A 72 -3.11 -8.27 -3.38
C VAL A 72 -2.43 -9.63 -3.46
N TRP A 73 -1.35 -9.84 -2.69
CA TRP A 73 -0.62 -11.09 -2.71
C TRP A 73 -1.44 -12.26 -2.16
N PHE A 74 -2.16 -12.04 -1.07
CA PHE A 74 -3.11 -12.99 -0.51
C PHE A 74 -4.20 -13.36 -1.51
N PHE A 75 -4.76 -12.36 -2.20
CA PHE A 75 -5.78 -12.59 -3.22
C PHE A 75 -5.24 -13.40 -4.39
N GLN A 76 -4.06 -13.04 -4.92
CA GLN A 76 -3.43 -13.78 -6.00
C GLN A 76 -3.10 -15.22 -5.59
N GLY A 77 -2.58 -15.44 -4.39
CA GLY A 77 -2.31 -16.78 -3.86
C GLY A 77 -3.59 -17.62 -3.70
N MET A 78 -4.66 -17.02 -3.18
CA MET A 78 -5.96 -17.68 -3.07
C MET A 78 -6.57 -17.96 -4.45
N ALA A 79 -6.46 -17.02 -5.39
CA ALA A 79 -6.95 -17.16 -6.75
C ALA A 79 -6.20 -18.26 -7.50
N ALA A 80 -4.86 -18.29 -7.44
CA ALA A 80 -4.04 -19.35 -8.03
C ALA A 80 -4.40 -20.74 -7.48
N ALA A 81 -4.67 -20.83 -6.17
CA ALA A 81 -5.08 -22.09 -5.53
C ALA A 81 -6.50 -22.56 -5.89
N ARG A 82 -7.41 -21.65 -6.31
CA ARG A 82 -8.84 -21.95 -6.53
C ARG A 82 -9.30 -21.90 -7.99
N LEU A 83 -8.66 -21.10 -8.85
CA LEU A 83 -9.12 -20.81 -10.21
C LEU A 83 -8.33 -21.58 -11.30
N ALA A 84 -7.05 -21.88 -11.12
CA ALA A 84 -6.27 -22.65 -12.09
C ALA A 84 -4.91 -23.12 -11.52
N PRO A 85 -4.81 -24.34 -10.95
CA PRO A 85 -3.51 -24.93 -10.66
C PRO A 85 -2.76 -25.14 -11.99
N GLY A 86 -1.73 -24.32 -12.26
CA GLY A 86 -0.83 -24.47 -13.42
C GLY A 86 -0.92 -23.41 -14.53
N ILE A 87 -1.77 -22.38 -14.41
CA ILE A 87 -1.85 -21.26 -15.40
C ILE A 87 -1.44 -19.92 -14.77
N LEU A 88 -1.74 -19.70 -13.49
CA LEU A 88 -1.17 -18.59 -12.73
C LEU A 88 0.15 -19.04 -12.12
N ASP A 89 1.25 -18.45 -12.58
CA ASP A 89 2.53 -18.62 -11.90
C ASP A 89 2.38 -18.15 -10.45
N ARG A 90 2.81 -19.03 -9.53
CA ARG A 90 2.84 -18.71 -8.11
C ARG A 90 3.89 -17.63 -7.94
N GLN A 91 3.46 -16.41 -7.62
CA GLN A 91 4.39 -15.31 -7.41
C GLN A 91 5.47 -15.76 -6.41
N GLY A 92 6.72 -15.69 -6.84
CA GLY A 92 7.84 -16.13 -6.02
C GLY A 92 7.99 -15.23 -4.80
N PRO A 93 8.63 -15.69 -3.71
CA PRO A 93 8.95 -14.82 -2.57
C PRO A 93 9.77 -13.58 -3.00
N GLY A 94 10.48 -13.66 -4.13
CA GLY A 94 11.19 -12.53 -4.75
C GLY A 94 10.29 -11.37 -5.18
N GLU A 95 9.04 -11.62 -5.58
CA GLU A 95 8.10 -10.57 -6.02
C GLU A 95 7.54 -9.75 -4.84
N LEU A 96 7.61 -10.29 -3.63
CA LEU A 96 7.30 -9.54 -2.41
C LEU A 96 8.43 -8.62 -1.97
N LEU A 97 9.68 -8.89 -2.38
CA LEU A 97 10.83 -8.13 -1.89
C LEU A 97 10.72 -6.65 -2.25
N THR A 98 10.40 -6.32 -3.50
CA THR A 98 10.28 -4.92 -3.95
C THR A 98 9.20 -4.14 -3.21
N PRO A 99 7.94 -4.61 -3.10
CA PRO A 99 6.92 -3.87 -2.37
C PRO A 99 7.13 -3.93 -0.85
N ALA A 100 7.64 -5.02 -0.28
CA ALA A 100 7.98 -5.08 1.15
C ALA A 100 9.11 -4.10 1.50
N PHE A 101 10.12 -3.99 0.64
CA PHE A 101 11.18 -3.00 0.78
C PHE A 101 10.63 -1.58 0.67
N SER A 102 9.70 -1.33 -0.24
CA SER A 102 9.04 -0.02 -0.37
C SER A 102 8.28 0.36 0.90
N VAL A 103 7.54 -0.58 1.50
CA VAL A 103 6.87 -0.40 2.79
C VAL A 103 7.89 -0.08 3.88
N LEU A 104 8.99 -0.84 3.96
CA LEU A 104 10.06 -0.62 4.93
C LEU A 104 10.66 0.79 4.80
N VAL A 105 10.98 1.22 3.58
CA VAL A 105 11.50 2.57 3.31
C VAL A 105 10.54 3.65 3.80
N VAL A 106 9.23 3.51 3.54
CA VAL A 106 8.23 4.47 4.04
C VAL A 106 8.19 4.51 5.58
N PHE A 107 8.32 3.37 6.24
CA PHE A 107 8.42 3.31 7.71
C PHE A 107 9.70 3.97 8.23
N VAL A 108 10.85 3.71 7.60
CA VAL A 108 12.12 4.33 7.96
C VAL A 108 12.04 5.84 7.80
N LEU A 109 11.48 6.33 6.69
CA LEU A 109 11.26 7.76 6.48
C LEU A 109 10.35 8.35 7.55
N ALA A 110 9.28 7.66 7.95
CA ALA A 110 8.43 8.11 9.06
C ALA A 110 9.22 8.26 10.37
N GLU A 111 10.09 7.31 10.68
CA GLU A 111 10.90 7.32 11.89
C GLU A 111 11.97 8.43 11.87
N VAL A 112 12.67 8.63 10.73
CA VAL A 112 13.65 9.72 10.56
C VAL A 112 12.99 11.08 10.74
N PHE A 113 11.78 11.27 10.20
CA PHE A 113 11.02 12.51 10.39
C PHE A 113 10.60 12.71 11.86
N ARG A 114 10.30 11.62 12.59
CA ARG A 114 10.00 11.67 14.03
C ARG A 114 11.20 12.14 14.83
N GLU A 115 12.38 11.63 14.50
CA GLU A 115 13.61 12.00 15.20
C GLU A 115 14.04 13.42 14.87
N GLY A 116 13.89 13.86 13.61
CA GLY A 116 14.08 15.26 13.22
C GLY A 116 13.16 16.23 13.98
N ALA A 117 11.90 15.87 14.20
CA ALA A 117 10.95 16.65 14.99
C ALA A 117 11.31 16.71 16.48
N ARG A 118 12.00 15.69 17.00
CA ARG A 118 12.45 15.63 18.39
C ARG A 118 13.67 16.53 18.61
N LEU A 119 14.67 16.45 17.73
CA LEU A 119 15.89 17.25 17.83
C LEU A 119 15.61 18.76 17.83
N ARG A 120 14.63 19.22 17.03
CA ARG A 120 14.19 20.63 17.01
C ARG A 120 13.65 21.11 18.36
N ARG A 121 12.90 20.26 19.07
CA ARG A 121 12.37 20.59 20.41
C ARG A 121 13.47 20.68 21.46
N GLU A 122 14.53 19.87 21.32
CA GLU A 122 15.68 19.91 22.22
C GLU A 122 16.55 21.17 21.99
N SER A 123 16.67 21.64 20.74
CA SER A 123 17.41 22.89 20.43
C SER A 123 16.70 24.18 20.88
N GLU A 124 15.36 24.19 20.91
CA GLU A 124 14.59 25.36 21.35
C GLU A 124 14.62 25.58 22.87
N LEU A 125 15.02 24.57 23.65
CA LEU A 125 15.10 24.65 25.13
C LEU A 125 16.46 25.15 25.67
N THR A 126 17.43 25.41 24.79
CA THR A 126 18.78 25.85 25.20
C THR A 126 18.96 27.37 25.08
N ILE A 127 17.95 28.11 24.63
CA ILE A 127 17.96 29.58 24.52
C ILE A 127 17.10 30.20 25.62
#